data_AF-A0A8S3STM4-F1
#
_entry.id   AF-A0A8S3STM4-F1
#
_cell.length_a   1.000
_cell.length_b   1.000
_cell.length_c   1.000
_cell.angle_alpha   90.00
_cell.angle_beta   90.00
_cell.angle_gamma   90.00
#
_symmetry.space_group_name_H-M   'P 1'
#
loop_
_entity.id
_entity.type
_entity.pdbx_description
1 polymer ?
#
loop_
_entity_poly.entity_id
_entity_poly.type
_entity_poly.pdbx_seq_one_letter_code
_entity_poly.pdbx_strand_id
1 'polypeptide(L)'
;MRKYYAQWVKQGKIKDPENNIYQQRLRTKKEFRRQVRIENAKVKDTEKQRIMETRTKDTKLFHQLVKINRKNRGNAIMDLHVGDICMSGEQNVMEGFKQHFRNLATPEESTVLENRQYHQQVEYEIGLITEMVKDKNIPPATLEELQKAIKSINKGKSADIYGITVEHILHAGKNLEMLLLNLINIIFKEGKVPDMLKEGLLTPVFKNKGEKNMATNYRGITVLPVLNKVIETIVKLRINPAVLITQNVTQRGFTAGSGPANAALPVEEIYREAKDNNQEYELVLLDAKSAFDVVIHSHLMKRLYHAGIDDKHWTIIQKVGKISKKMLKQLMSLPNNTPDPAIHILTGILPVEEQIHLKVMTLFINVCTQPNESLDKQLARRQLCIKSINSNSWFIQVKTIMLKYDLGNASEWLDIQMKKDELLNKAKKCINAYWIERTTSLAKLYTGLRYLNSDIFMPGKIHPILRINHQSPRDSKRVPTKIKLLTGTYILQPLRYKIYKEGTEDHCIACECKEETLENLLIECEAWNYLRDPILQTIKNLLTTNGNVRVEDLTCEMTIQVLMDITKIQKIYRITSDLISQIEFQSRRLVFLIHNARYQLVMKDQAKKKAA
;
A
#
# COMPACT_ATOMS: atom_id res chain seq x y z
N MET A 1 -44.81 -21.00 33.79
CA MET A 1 -43.38 -21.40 33.87
C MET A 1 -42.67 -20.82 35.11
N ARG A 2 -42.70 -19.50 35.34
CA ARG A 2 -41.96 -18.85 36.45
C ARG A 2 -42.33 -19.37 37.86
N LYS A 3 -43.61 -19.64 38.13
CA LYS A 3 -44.11 -20.18 39.42
C LYS A 3 -43.49 -21.54 39.79
N TYR A 4 -43.60 -22.54 38.91
CA TYR A 4 -43.04 -23.88 39.13
C TYR A 4 -41.50 -23.91 39.08
N TYR A 5 -40.88 -23.00 38.31
CA TYR A 5 -39.43 -22.84 38.33
C TYR A 5 -38.95 -22.31 39.70
N ALA A 6 -39.63 -21.31 40.26
CA ALA A 6 -39.31 -20.78 41.58
C ALA A 6 -39.52 -21.83 42.69
N GLN A 7 -40.58 -22.63 42.62
CA GLN A 7 -40.82 -23.73 43.55
C GLN A 7 -39.74 -24.83 43.46
N TRP A 8 -39.31 -25.20 42.24
CA TRP A 8 -38.21 -26.15 42.04
C TRP A 8 -36.86 -25.63 42.55
N VAL A 9 -36.60 -24.32 42.38
CA VAL A 9 -35.38 -23.67 42.92
C VAL A 9 -35.40 -23.65 44.45
N LYS A 10 -36.55 -23.40 45.07
CA LYS A 10 -36.71 -23.45 46.54
C LYS A 10 -36.47 -24.85 47.12
N GLN A 11 -36.71 -25.91 46.37
CA GLN A 11 -36.44 -27.30 46.78
C GLN A 11 -35.02 -27.79 46.45
N GLY A 12 -34.06 -26.89 46.23
CA GLY A 12 -32.66 -27.29 45.98
C GLY A 12 -32.40 -27.87 44.59
N LYS A 13 -33.30 -27.66 43.61
CA LYS A 13 -33.13 -28.08 42.21
C LYS A 13 -33.00 -29.60 42.01
N ILE A 14 -33.75 -30.39 42.79
CA ILE A 14 -33.79 -31.86 42.71
C ILE A 14 -34.12 -32.33 41.27
N LYS A 15 -33.33 -33.27 40.74
CA LYS A 15 -33.46 -33.82 39.37
C LYS A 15 -33.93 -35.29 39.40
N ASP A 16 -34.86 -35.59 40.28
CA ASP A 16 -35.42 -36.92 40.43
C ASP A 16 -36.62 -37.10 39.47
N PRO A 17 -36.65 -38.14 38.61
CA PRO A 17 -37.78 -38.46 37.75
C PRO A 17 -39.12 -38.67 38.47
N GLU A 18 -39.12 -39.11 39.73
CA GLU A 18 -40.34 -39.36 40.51
C GLU A 18 -40.89 -38.11 41.20
N ASN A 19 -40.09 -37.05 41.28
CA ASN A 19 -40.50 -35.81 41.94
C ASN A 19 -41.55 -35.04 41.13
N ASN A 20 -42.75 -34.92 41.71
CA ASN A 20 -43.92 -34.29 41.09
C ASN A 20 -43.66 -32.83 40.66
N ILE A 21 -42.89 -32.05 41.42
CA ILE A 21 -42.61 -30.64 41.11
C ILE A 21 -41.62 -30.53 39.94
N TYR A 22 -40.64 -31.45 39.85
CA TYR A 22 -39.73 -31.52 38.71
C TYR A 22 -40.47 -31.92 37.42
N GLN A 23 -41.37 -32.90 37.49
CA GLN A 23 -42.22 -33.31 36.36
C GLN A 23 -43.18 -32.19 35.93
N GLN A 24 -43.82 -31.49 36.87
CA GLN A 24 -44.68 -30.34 36.57
C GLN A 24 -43.91 -29.19 35.93
N ARG A 25 -42.66 -28.94 36.35
CA ARG A 25 -41.78 -27.97 35.68
C ARG A 25 -41.48 -28.39 34.24
N LEU A 26 -41.13 -29.65 34.00
CA LEU A 26 -40.85 -30.18 32.66
C LEU A 26 -42.06 -30.07 31.74
N ARG A 27 -43.24 -30.49 32.21
CA ARG A 27 -44.52 -30.34 31.49
C ARG A 27 -44.80 -28.88 31.17
N THR A 28 -44.73 -27.99 32.17
CA THR A 28 -44.97 -26.55 31.97
C THR A 28 -43.94 -25.91 31.02
N LYS A 29 -42.67 -26.35 31.04
CA LYS A 29 -41.64 -25.88 30.11
C LYS A 29 -41.91 -26.36 28.69
N LYS A 30 -42.38 -27.61 28.53
CA LYS A 30 -42.78 -28.17 27.23
C LYS A 30 -44.00 -27.44 26.67
N GLU A 31 -45.02 -27.18 27.51
CA GLU A 31 -46.21 -26.42 27.16
C GLU A 31 -45.86 -24.99 26.75
N PHE A 32 -45.02 -24.30 27.52
CA PHE A 32 -44.56 -22.94 27.17
C PHE A 32 -43.79 -22.92 25.85
N ARG A 33 -42.86 -23.86 25.64
CA ARG A 33 -42.14 -23.99 24.36
C ARG A 33 -43.06 -24.37 23.20
N ARG A 34 -44.18 -25.05 23.45
CA ARG A 34 -45.21 -25.35 22.45
C ARG A 34 -45.98 -24.08 22.11
N GLN A 35 -46.43 -23.32 23.10
CA GLN A 35 -47.15 -22.06 22.91
C GLN A 35 -46.30 -21.00 22.20
N VAL A 36 -45.04 -20.83 22.58
CA VAL A 36 -44.10 -19.94 21.87
C VAL A 36 -43.91 -20.37 20.40
N ARG A 37 -43.89 -21.67 20.11
CA ARG A 37 -43.82 -22.17 18.73
C ARG A 37 -45.09 -21.87 17.94
N ILE A 38 -46.26 -22.02 18.58
CA ILE A 38 -47.56 -21.70 17.97
C ILE A 38 -47.67 -20.21 17.68
N GLU A 39 -47.34 -19.34 18.64
CA GLU A 39 -47.37 -17.89 18.43
C GLU A 39 -46.35 -17.43 17.38
N ASN A 40 -45.14 -17.96 17.40
CA ASN A 40 -44.16 -17.68 16.34
C ASN A 40 -44.61 -18.18 14.96
N ALA A 41 -45.39 -19.27 14.89
CA ALA A 41 -45.96 -19.75 13.63
C ALA A 41 -47.07 -18.80 13.14
N LYS A 42 -47.96 -18.33 14.03
CA LYS A 42 -48.99 -17.34 13.71
C LYS A 42 -48.41 -16.01 13.21
N VAL A 43 -47.35 -15.50 13.86
CA VAL A 43 -46.62 -14.30 13.42
C VAL A 43 -46.04 -14.50 12.02
N LYS A 44 -45.44 -15.66 11.76
CA LYS A 44 -44.89 -15.99 10.43
C LYS A 44 -45.98 -16.09 9.37
N ASP A 45 -47.14 -16.64 9.68
CA ASP A 45 -48.23 -16.80 8.72
C ASP A 45 -48.94 -15.47 8.43
N THR A 46 -49.12 -14.60 9.43
CA THR A 46 -49.62 -13.22 9.23
C THR A 46 -48.64 -12.38 8.40
N GLU A 47 -47.32 -12.57 8.59
CA GLU A 47 -46.31 -11.88 7.79
C GLU A 47 -46.27 -12.38 6.34
N LYS A 48 -46.46 -13.68 6.09
CA LYS A 48 -46.64 -14.23 4.74
C LYS A 48 -47.91 -13.69 4.06
N GLN A 49 -49.02 -13.58 4.80
CA GLN A 49 -50.26 -13.01 4.28
C GLN A 49 -50.07 -11.54 3.86
N ARG A 50 -49.43 -10.72 4.70
CA ARG A 50 -49.05 -9.33 4.34
C ARG A 50 -48.18 -9.27 3.08
N ILE A 51 -47.22 -10.17 2.93
CA ILE A 51 -46.38 -10.26 1.73
C ILE A 51 -47.20 -10.66 0.52
N MET A 52 -48.10 -11.65 0.63
CA MET A 52 -48.98 -12.05 -0.47
C MET A 52 -49.97 -10.95 -0.88
N GLU A 53 -50.51 -10.18 0.06
CA GLU A 53 -51.35 -9.01 -0.21
C GLU A 53 -50.57 -7.87 -0.90
N THR A 54 -49.26 -7.79 -0.66
CA THR A 54 -48.39 -6.81 -1.33
C THR A 54 -48.19 -7.14 -2.82
N ARG A 55 -48.39 -8.41 -3.22
CA ARG A 55 -48.28 -8.87 -4.63
C ARG A 55 -49.26 -8.15 -5.56
N THR A 56 -50.47 -7.85 -5.08
CA THR A 56 -51.53 -7.23 -5.89
C THR A 56 -51.42 -5.71 -5.97
N LYS A 57 -50.71 -5.06 -5.03
CA LYS A 57 -50.58 -3.59 -4.96
C LYS A 57 -49.25 -3.06 -5.51
N ASP A 58 -48.13 -3.75 -5.26
CA ASP A 58 -46.81 -3.35 -5.79
C ASP A 58 -45.88 -4.57 -5.96
N THR A 59 -45.70 -4.98 -7.20
CA THR A 59 -44.90 -6.14 -7.58
C THR A 59 -43.41 -5.98 -7.23
N LYS A 60 -42.89 -4.74 -7.17
CA LYS A 60 -41.48 -4.49 -6.81
C LYS A 60 -41.25 -4.64 -5.30
N LEU A 61 -42.15 -4.10 -4.48
CA LEU A 61 -42.09 -4.24 -3.03
C LEU A 61 -42.25 -5.71 -2.61
N PHE A 62 -43.14 -6.45 -3.28
CA PHE A 62 -43.30 -7.90 -3.11
C PHE A 62 -41.98 -8.66 -3.33
N HIS A 63 -41.32 -8.44 -4.46
CA HIS A 63 -40.04 -9.11 -4.75
C HIS A 63 -38.91 -8.68 -3.82
N GLN A 64 -38.92 -7.45 -3.28
CA GLN A 64 -37.99 -7.03 -2.24
C GLN A 64 -38.24 -7.77 -0.92
N LEU A 65 -39.48 -7.86 -0.45
CA LEU A 65 -39.84 -8.55 0.80
C LEU A 65 -39.56 -10.06 0.72
N VAL A 66 -39.85 -10.69 -0.42
CA VAL A 66 -39.50 -12.10 -0.67
C VAL A 66 -37.98 -12.31 -0.68
N LYS A 67 -37.19 -11.38 -1.22
CA LYS A 67 -35.71 -11.44 -1.20
C LYS A 67 -35.16 -11.27 0.22
N ILE A 68 -35.73 -10.39 1.03
CA ILE A 68 -35.34 -10.19 2.44
C ILE A 68 -35.63 -11.47 3.24
N ASN A 69 -36.79 -12.09 3.06
CA ASN A 69 -37.11 -13.34 3.75
C ASN A 69 -36.33 -14.56 3.26
N ARG A 70 -35.87 -14.58 1.99
CA ARG A 70 -34.91 -15.59 1.51
C ARG A 70 -33.50 -15.41 2.08
N LYS A 71 -33.09 -14.19 2.46
CA LYS A 71 -31.73 -13.90 2.99
C LYS A 71 -31.45 -14.51 4.38
N ASN A 72 -32.47 -14.90 5.15
CA ASN A 72 -32.27 -15.58 6.44
C ASN A 72 -31.91 -17.08 6.33
N ARG A 73 -31.60 -17.58 5.12
CA ARG A 73 -30.96 -18.89 4.91
C ARG A 73 -29.70 -18.80 4.04
N GLY A 74 -28.89 -17.76 4.24
CA GLY A 74 -27.51 -17.82 3.78
C GLY A 74 -26.73 -18.67 4.77
N ASN A 75 -26.37 -19.91 4.40
CA ASN A 75 -25.38 -20.68 5.16
C ASN A 75 -24.16 -19.78 5.37
N ALA A 76 -23.84 -19.47 6.62
CA ALA A 76 -22.58 -18.80 6.94
C ALA A 76 -21.46 -19.60 6.29
N ILE A 77 -20.58 -18.92 5.56
CA ILE A 77 -19.42 -19.56 4.97
C ILE A 77 -18.52 -19.90 6.14
N MET A 78 -18.45 -21.19 6.48
CA MET A 78 -17.62 -21.66 7.58
C MET A 78 -16.19 -21.91 7.12
N ASP A 79 -15.99 -22.16 5.82
CA ASP A 79 -14.69 -22.47 5.22
C ASP A 79 -14.47 -21.63 3.96
N LEU A 80 -13.33 -20.96 3.88
CA LEU A 80 -12.93 -20.10 2.76
C LEU A 80 -11.53 -20.47 2.26
N HIS A 81 -11.41 -20.80 0.99
CA HIS A 81 -10.18 -21.01 0.28
C HIS A 81 -9.65 -19.70 -0.30
N VAL A 82 -8.43 -19.34 0.08
CA VAL A 82 -7.65 -18.22 -0.46
C VAL A 82 -6.38 -18.80 -1.09
N GLY A 83 -6.40 -19.04 -2.40
CA GLY A 83 -5.38 -19.85 -3.06
C GLY A 83 -5.46 -21.30 -2.56
N ASP A 84 -4.32 -21.86 -2.14
CA ASP A 84 -4.24 -23.23 -1.63
C ASP A 84 -4.57 -23.35 -0.12
N ILE A 85 -4.80 -22.22 0.56
CA ILE A 85 -5.02 -22.19 2.01
C ILE A 85 -6.53 -22.22 2.30
N CYS A 86 -6.98 -23.23 3.05
CA CYS A 86 -8.34 -23.28 3.60
C CYS A 86 -8.39 -22.61 4.98
N MET A 87 -9.27 -21.62 5.13
CA MET A 87 -9.49 -20.89 6.37
C MET A 87 -10.88 -21.23 6.91
N SER A 88 -10.90 -21.95 8.04
CA SER A 88 -12.12 -22.43 8.69
C SER A 88 -12.45 -21.63 9.96
N GLY A 89 -13.73 -21.32 10.16
CA GLY A 89 -14.26 -20.52 11.27
C GLY A 89 -14.49 -19.05 10.91
N GLU A 90 -15.54 -18.45 11.47
CA GLU A 90 -16.03 -17.11 11.11
C GLU A 90 -14.95 -16.03 11.12
N GLN A 91 -14.09 -16.00 12.15
CA GLN A 91 -12.98 -15.04 12.24
C GLN A 91 -11.90 -15.26 11.18
N ASN A 92 -11.57 -16.52 10.88
CA ASN A 92 -10.55 -16.88 9.90
C ASN A 92 -11.06 -16.63 8.47
N VAL A 93 -12.35 -16.85 8.19
CA VAL A 93 -12.99 -16.50 6.93
C VAL A 93 -12.96 -14.99 6.70
N MET A 94 -13.22 -14.19 7.75
CA MET A 94 -13.11 -12.73 7.67
C MET A 94 -11.68 -12.27 7.40
N GLU A 95 -10.67 -12.83 8.09
CA GLU A 95 -9.26 -12.53 7.81
C GLU A 95 -8.85 -13.00 6.41
N GLY A 96 -9.37 -14.13 5.95
CA GLY A 96 -9.14 -14.66 4.60
C GLY A 96 -9.67 -13.73 3.51
N PHE A 97 -10.89 -13.20 3.66
CA PHE A 97 -11.42 -12.18 2.74
C PHE A 97 -10.59 -10.89 2.78
N LYS A 98 -10.20 -10.44 3.98
CA LYS A 98 -9.36 -9.25 4.16
C LYS A 98 -8.00 -9.42 3.47
N GLN A 99 -7.35 -10.57 3.62
CA GLN A 99 -6.09 -10.87 2.95
C GLN A 99 -6.27 -10.96 1.43
N HIS A 100 -7.33 -11.61 0.97
CA HIS A 100 -7.64 -11.74 -0.46
C HIS A 100 -7.81 -10.37 -1.13
N PHE A 101 -8.67 -9.50 -0.59
CA PHE A 101 -8.89 -8.17 -1.17
C PHE A 101 -7.69 -7.23 -0.99
N ARG A 102 -6.91 -7.39 0.08
CA ARG A 102 -5.65 -6.65 0.25
C ARG A 102 -4.64 -7.04 -0.83
N ASN A 103 -4.49 -8.33 -1.12
CA ASN A 103 -3.60 -8.80 -2.17
C ASN A 103 -4.09 -8.38 -3.55
N LEU A 104 -5.40 -8.45 -3.82
CA LEU A 104 -5.98 -7.97 -5.10
C LEU A 104 -5.74 -6.47 -5.33
N ALA A 105 -5.84 -5.65 -4.28
CA ALA A 105 -5.61 -4.21 -4.34
C ALA A 105 -4.11 -3.83 -4.36
N THR A 106 -3.20 -4.81 -4.25
CA THR A 106 -1.76 -4.60 -4.32
C THR A 106 -1.27 -5.15 -5.67
N PRO A 107 -0.69 -4.32 -6.56
CA PRO A 107 -0.16 -4.80 -7.83
C PRO A 107 0.88 -5.92 -7.61
N GLU A 108 0.77 -7.03 -8.33
CA GLU A 108 1.79 -8.09 -8.31
C GLU A 108 3.13 -7.54 -8.83
N GLU A 109 4.24 -7.89 -8.18
CA GLU A 109 5.59 -7.40 -8.57
C GLU A 109 5.90 -7.68 -10.04
N SER A 110 5.39 -8.78 -10.61
CA SER A 110 5.55 -9.21 -12.01
C SER A 110 4.92 -8.23 -13.01
N THR A 111 3.72 -7.71 -12.77
CA THR A 111 3.04 -6.76 -13.68
C THR A 111 3.69 -5.37 -13.65
N VAL A 112 4.27 -4.97 -12.52
CA VAL A 112 5.07 -3.74 -12.40
C VAL A 112 6.48 -3.92 -13.00
N LEU A 113 7.01 -5.15 -13.03
CA LEU A 113 8.32 -5.49 -13.60
C LEU A 113 8.33 -5.39 -15.13
N GLU A 114 7.28 -5.83 -15.82
CA GLU A 114 7.22 -5.87 -17.29
C GLU A 114 7.29 -4.48 -17.96
N ASN A 115 6.79 -3.42 -17.29
CA ASN A 115 6.80 -2.04 -17.80
C ASN A 115 7.35 -1.00 -16.80
N ARG A 116 8.28 -1.42 -15.93
CA ARG A 116 8.88 -0.57 -14.88
C ARG A 116 9.45 0.77 -15.40
N GLN A 117 9.90 0.81 -16.67
CA GLN A 117 10.39 2.03 -17.36
C GLN A 117 9.33 3.10 -17.47
N TYR A 118 8.20 2.71 -18.07
CA TYR A 118 7.05 3.55 -18.31
C TYR A 118 6.45 3.98 -16.97
N HIS A 119 6.42 3.07 -15.99
CA HIS A 119 6.00 3.40 -14.62
C HIS A 119 6.84 4.51 -13.97
N GLN A 120 8.16 4.44 -14.09
CA GLN A 120 9.09 5.44 -13.53
C GLN A 120 9.02 6.79 -14.26
N GLN A 121 8.88 6.76 -15.59
CA GLN A 121 8.70 7.97 -16.39
C GLN A 121 7.40 8.70 -16.03
N VAL A 122 6.29 7.95 -15.94
CA VAL A 122 4.98 8.49 -15.57
C VAL A 122 5.02 9.11 -14.16
N GLU A 123 5.70 8.47 -13.20
CA GLU A 123 5.91 9.00 -11.86
C GLU A 123 6.75 10.29 -11.82
N TYR A 124 7.78 10.39 -12.67
CA TYR A 124 8.61 11.59 -12.80
C TYR A 124 7.84 12.75 -13.43
N GLU A 125 7.14 12.52 -14.54
CA GLU A 125 6.29 13.52 -15.18
C GLU A 125 5.21 14.03 -14.22
N ILE A 126 4.57 13.14 -13.46
CA ILE A 126 3.63 13.54 -12.41
C ILE A 126 4.33 14.35 -11.33
N GLY A 127 5.56 14.01 -10.96
CA GLY A 127 6.38 14.79 -10.03
C GLY A 127 6.57 16.23 -10.50
N LEU A 128 6.94 16.44 -11.76
CA LEU A 128 7.07 17.76 -12.35
C LEU A 128 5.74 18.51 -12.41
N ILE A 129 4.67 17.85 -12.87
CA ILE A 129 3.33 18.45 -12.91
C ILE A 129 2.88 18.81 -11.47
N THR A 130 3.21 17.98 -10.48
CA THR A 130 2.93 18.27 -9.05
C THR A 130 3.57 19.57 -8.59
N GLU A 131 4.83 19.79 -8.97
CA GLU A 131 5.59 20.98 -8.60
C GLU A 131 5.07 22.22 -9.30
N MET A 132 4.77 22.14 -10.60
CA MET A 132 4.19 23.23 -11.38
C MET A 132 2.82 23.70 -10.85
N VAL A 133 2.10 22.82 -10.17
CA VAL A 133 0.74 23.04 -9.70
C VAL A 133 0.68 23.32 -8.19
N LYS A 134 1.82 23.24 -7.49
CA LYS A 134 1.92 23.29 -6.02
C LYS A 134 1.27 24.53 -5.38
N ASP A 135 1.29 25.66 -6.08
CA ASP A 135 0.82 26.96 -5.58
C ASP A 135 -0.58 27.35 -6.08
N LYS A 136 -1.27 26.48 -6.83
CA LYS A 136 -2.59 26.76 -7.38
C LYS A 136 -3.70 26.34 -6.41
N ASN A 137 -4.54 27.30 -6.04
CA ASN A 137 -5.68 27.06 -5.16
C ASN A 137 -6.83 26.36 -5.89
N ILE A 138 -7.47 25.42 -5.18
CA ILE A 138 -8.70 24.76 -5.63
C ILE A 138 -9.85 25.76 -5.48
N PRO A 139 -10.62 26.04 -6.54
CA PRO A 139 -11.76 26.96 -6.43
C PRO A 139 -12.80 26.39 -5.43
N PRO A 140 -13.39 27.22 -4.56
CA PRO A 140 -14.39 26.77 -3.60
C PRO A 140 -15.59 26.17 -4.33
N ALA A 141 -16.23 25.17 -3.72
CA ALA A 141 -17.54 24.67 -4.10
C ALA A 141 -18.60 25.74 -3.90
N THR A 142 -19.56 25.79 -4.83
CA THR A 142 -20.76 26.60 -4.72
C THR A 142 -21.91 25.80 -4.10
N LEU A 143 -22.90 26.50 -3.55
CA LEU A 143 -24.10 25.85 -3.01
C LEU A 143 -24.87 25.09 -4.10
N GLU A 144 -24.89 25.63 -5.32
CA GLU A 144 -25.54 24.98 -6.47
C GLU A 144 -24.85 23.67 -6.86
N GLU A 145 -23.51 23.64 -6.88
CA GLU A 145 -22.74 22.42 -7.11
C GLU A 145 -23.03 21.36 -6.05
N LEU A 146 -23.10 21.77 -4.77
CA LEU A 146 -23.43 20.88 -3.67
C LEU A 146 -24.83 20.30 -3.81
N GLN A 147 -25.84 21.14 -4.07
CA GLN A 147 -27.23 20.69 -4.23
C GLN A 147 -27.39 19.79 -5.46
N LYS A 148 -26.72 20.11 -6.56
CA LYS A 148 -26.69 19.28 -7.77
C LYS A 148 -26.04 17.93 -7.49
N ALA A 149 -24.93 17.92 -6.75
CA ALA A 149 -24.26 16.69 -6.35
C ALA A 149 -25.17 15.81 -5.49
N ILE A 150 -25.76 16.34 -4.42
CA ILE A 150 -26.67 15.60 -3.53
C ILE A 150 -27.85 15.00 -4.32
N LYS A 151 -28.48 15.80 -5.19
CA LYS A 151 -29.62 15.34 -6.02
C LYS A 151 -29.24 14.26 -7.03
N SER A 152 -28.00 14.26 -7.53
CA SER A 152 -27.52 13.29 -8.51
C SER A 152 -27.17 11.92 -7.92
N ILE A 153 -27.01 11.83 -6.59
CA ILE A 153 -26.68 10.57 -5.93
C ILE A 153 -27.94 9.70 -5.83
N ASN A 154 -27.81 8.44 -6.26
CA ASN A 154 -28.89 7.47 -6.21
C ASN A 154 -29.39 7.21 -4.78
N LYS A 155 -30.71 7.30 -4.61
CA LYS A 155 -31.46 7.04 -3.37
C LYS A 155 -31.70 5.53 -3.17
N GLY A 156 -32.11 5.15 -1.96
CA GLY A 156 -32.44 3.76 -1.59
C GLY A 156 -31.22 2.85 -1.52
N LYS A 157 -30.04 3.40 -1.20
CA LYS A 157 -28.79 2.65 -1.03
C LYS A 157 -28.54 2.37 0.45
N SER A 158 -27.65 1.41 0.72
CA SER A 158 -27.24 1.08 2.08
C SER A 158 -26.66 2.29 2.81
N ALA A 159 -26.89 2.35 4.12
CA ALA A 159 -26.23 3.32 4.99
C ALA A 159 -24.71 3.11 5.00
N ASP A 160 -23.97 4.18 5.28
CA ASP A 160 -22.53 4.11 5.48
C ASP A 160 -22.15 3.56 6.86
N ILE A 161 -20.85 3.59 7.17
CA ILE A 161 -20.28 3.08 8.43
C ILE A 161 -20.79 3.81 9.67
N TYR A 162 -21.37 5.01 9.50
CA TYR A 162 -21.94 5.83 10.56
C TYR A 162 -23.48 5.75 10.59
N GLY A 163 -24.09 4.88 9.78
CA GLY A 163 -25.54 4.76 9.69
C GLY A 163 -26.19 5.91 8.90
N ILE A 164 -25.43 6.71 8.15
CA ILE A 164 -25.93 7.84 7.38
C ILE A 164 -26.31 7.38 5.97
N THR A 165 -27.44 7.87 5.45
CA THR A 165 -27.91 7.66 4.08
C THR A 165 -27.94 8.98 3.30
N VAL A 166 -28.12 8.89 1.99
CA VAL A 166 -28.22 10.06 1.12
C VAL A 166 -29.47 10.88 1.45
N GLU A 167 -30.55 10.21 1.85
CA GLU A 167 -31.81 10.81 2.26
C GLU A 167 -31.65 11.68 3.52
N HIS A 168 -30.80 11.25 4.47
CA HIS A 168 -30.49 12.08 5.64
C HIS A 168 -29.88 13.42 5.24
N ILE A 169 -28.97 13.44 4.26
CA ILE A 169 -28.34 14.68 3.78
C ILE A 169 -29.33 15.50 2.93
N LEU A 170 -30.10 14.84 2.07
CA LEU A 170 -31.08 15.49 1.20
C LEU A 170 -32.20 16.21 1.98
N HIS A 171 -32.58 15.68 3.14
CA HIS A 171 -33.67 16.21 3.97
C HIS A 171 -33.19 16.97 5.21
N ALA A 172 -31.87 17.16 5.38
CA ALA A 172 -31.31 17.82 6.56
C ALA A 172 -31.56 19.35 6.65
N GLY A 173 -32.04 19.96 5.57
CA GLY A 173 -32.35 21.39 5.50
C GLY A 173 -31.12 22.30 5.29
N LYS A 174 -31.40 23.60 5.12
CA LYS A 174 -30.41 24.61 4.69
C LYS A 174 -29.22 24.77 5.64
N ASN A 175 -29.44 24.64 6.94
CA ASN A 175 -28.38 24.81 7.93
C ASN A 175 -27.28 23.74 7.77
N LEU A 176 -27.66 22.48 7.54
CA LEU A 176 -26.67 21.43 7.29
C LEU A 176 -26.00 21.62 5.93
N GLU A 177 -26.74 22.01 4.89
CA GLU A 177 -26.15 22.30 3.57
C GLU A 177 -25.03 23.34 3.66
N MET A 178 -25.24 24.43 4.42
CA MET A 178 -24.22 25.46 4.64
C MET A 178 -23.01 24.96 5.42
N LEU A 179 -23.21 24.13 6.46
CA LEU A 179 -22.12 23.51 7.20
C LEU A 179 -21.31 22.56 6.33
N LEU A 180 -21.99 21.75 5.51
CA LEU A 180 -21.34 20.85 4.56
C LEU A 180 -20.55 21.63 3.51
N LEU A 181 -21.12 22.71 2.97
CA LEU A 181 -20.44 23.58 2.00
C LEU A 181 -19.16 24.17 2.59
N ASN A 182 -19.22 24.67 3.83
CA ASN A 182 -18.06 25.20 4.53
C ASN A 182 -17.00 24.12 4.75
N LEU A 183 -17.40 22.92 5.18
CA LEU A 183 -16.50 21.79 5.37
C LEU A 183 -15.81 21.39 4.06
N ILE A 184 -16.56 21.31 2.95
CA ILE A 184 -16.02 20.98 1.62
C ILE A 184 -15.04 22.06 1.16
N ASN A 185 -15.34 23.33 1.40
CA ASN A 185 -14.47 24.44 1.05
C ASN A 185 -13.18 24.46 1.88
N ILE A 186 -13.23 24.08 3.16
CA ILE A 186 -12.04 23.87 3.98
C ILE A 186 -11.22 22.71 3.42
N ILE A 187 -11.86 21.59 3.07
CA ILE A 187 -11.19 20.43 2.46
C ILE A 187 -10.52 20.82 1.14
N PHE A 188 -11.16 21.64 0.31
CA PHE A 188 -10.58 22.13 -0.94
C PHE A 188 -9.43 23.11 -0.72
N LYS A 189 -9.56 24.04 0.24
CA LYS A 189 -8.52 25.00 0.59
C LYS A 189 -7.26 24.30 1.13
N GLU A 190 -7.42 23.47 2.15
CA GLU A 190 -6.32 22.72 2.77
C GLU A 190 -5.83 21.60 1.84
N GLY A 191 -6.75 21.06 1.04
CA GLY A 191 -6.55 19.87 0.24
C GLY A 191 -6.21 18.67 1.12
N LYS A 192 -6.91 18.50 2.24
CA LYS A 192 -6.76 17.36 3.13
C LYS A 192 -8.14 16.83 3.44
N VAL A 193 -8.40 15.59 3.03
CA VAL A 193 -9.61 14.86 3.42
C VAL A 193 -9.37 14.23 4.80
N PRO A 194 -10.25 14.44 5.80
CA PRO A 194 -10.19 13.77 7.10
C PRO A 194 -10.20 12.24 6.97
N ASP A 195 -9.49 11.54 7.85
CA ASP A 195 -9.40 10.07 7.78
C ASP A 195 -10.74 9.38 7.98
N MET A 196 -11.64 9.95 8.80
CA MET A 196 -13.01 9.49 8.97
C MET A 196 -13.81 9.44 7.66
N LEU A 197 -13.49 10.27 6.67
CA LEU A 197 -14.18 10.26 5.36
C LEU A 197 -13.59 9.22 4.40
N LYS A 198 -12.48 8.57 4.77
CA LYS A 198 -11.78 7.56 3.97
C LYS A 198 -12.05 6.14 4.46
N GLU A 199 -12.52 5.99 5.70
CA GLU A 199 -12.88 4.69 6.27
C GLU A 199 -14.17 4.17 5.63
N GLY A 200 -14.13 2.95 5.08
CA GLY A 200 -15.27 2.35 4.40
C GLY A 200 -15.52 0.90 4.84
N LEU A 201 -16.77 0.47 4.72
CA LEU A 201 -17.17 -0.90 5.03
C LEU A 201 -17.03 -1.78 3.79
N LEU A 202 -16.04 -2.70 3.82
CA LEU A 202 -15.83 -3.70 2.78
C LEU A 202 -16.81 -4.87 2.95
N THR A 203 -17.66 -5.09 1.96
CA THR A 203 -18.61 -6.21 1.94
C THR A 203 -18.28 -7.16 0.78
N PRO A 204 -17.95 -8.45 1.06
CA PRO A 204 -17.78 -9.45 0.01
C PRO A 204 -19.15 -9.83 -0.58
N VAL A 205 -19.31 -9.62 -1.89
CA VAL A 205 -20.53 -9.97 -2.64
C VAL A 205 -20.24 -11.10 -3.62
N PHE A 206 -20.96 -12.21 -3.48
CA PHE A 206 -20.79 -13.38 -4.34
C PHE A 206 -21.15 -13.06 -5.80
N LYS A 207 -20.29 -13.46 -6.74
CA LYS A 207 -20.48 -13.24 -8.20
C LYS A 207 -21.58 -14.11 -8.80
N ASN A 208 -22.23 -14.97 -8.01
CA ASN A 208 -23.21 -15.98 -8.46
C ASN A 208 -22.62 -16.95 -9.50
N LYS A 209 -21.31 -17.22 -9.42
CA LYS A 209 -20.58 -18.14 -10.30
C LYS A 209 -19.48 -18.82 -9.49
N GLY A 210 -19.31 -20.13 -9.69
CA GLY A 210 -18.32 -20.95 -8.99
C GLY A 210 -18.74 -21.35 -7.57
N GLU A 211 -17.80 -21.87 -6.80
CA GLU A 211 -18.03 -22.33 -5.43
C GLU A 211 -18.02 -21.17 -4.42
N LYS A 212 -18.88 -21.25 -3.40
CA LYS A 212 -19.06 -20.18 -2.38
C LYS A 212 -17.95 -20.14 -1.33
N ASN A 213 -17.20 -21.21 -1.19
CA ASN A 213 -16.01 -21.29 -0.34
C ASN A 213 -14.76 -20.73 -1.05
N MET A 214 -14.83 -20.26 -2.30
CA MET A 214 -13.67 -19.71 -3.01
C MET A 214 -13.67 -18.18 -2.98
N ALA A 215 -12.60 -17.57 -2.44
CA ALA A 215 -12.52 -16.11 -2.29
C ALA A 215 -12.56 -15.35 -3.64
N THR A 216 -11.98 -15.93 -4.69
CA THR A 216 -11.95 -15.35 -6.06
C THR A 216 -13.35 -15.16 -6.68
N ASN A 217 -14.36 -15.88 -6.17
CA ASN A 217 -15.75 -15.79 -6.61
C ASN A 217 -16.55 -14.67 -5.92
N TYR A 218 -15.88 -13.82 -5.13
CA TYR A 218 -16.48 -12.66 -4.48
C TYR A 218 -15.94 -11.35 -5.08
N ARG A 219 -16.74 -10.27 -4.98
CA ARG A 219 -16.33 -8.89 -5.23
C ARG A 219 -16.32 -8.14 -3.91
N GLY A 220 -15.24 -7.42 -3.61
CA GLY A 220 -15.20 -6.52 -2.47
C GLY A 220 -15.91 -5.23 -2.85
N ILE A 221 -17.06 -4.94 -2.23
CA ILE A 221 -17.74 -3.65 -2.40
C ILE A 221 -17.48 -2.82 -1.15
N THR A 222 -16.72 -1.74 -1.29
CA THR A 222 -16.49 -0.80 -0.20
C THR A 222 -17.56 0.30 -0.20
N VAL A 223 -18.31 0.41 0.88
CA VAL A 223 -19.23 1.53 1.10
C VAL A 223 -18.49 2.61 1.89
N LEU A 224 -18.16 3.71 1.21
CA LEU A 224 -17.55 4.89 1.82
C LEU A 224 -18.61 5.80 2.47
N PRO A 225 -18.20 6.72 3.37
CA PRO A 225 -19.08 7.66 4.02
C PRO A 225 -19.85 8.49 2.99
N VAL A 226 -21.13 8.77 3.26
CA VAL A 226 -22.01 9.47 2.30
C VAL A 226 -21.44 10.85 1.95
N LEU A 227 -20.85 11.53 2.93
CA LEU A 227 -20.19 12.82 2.72
C LEU A 227 -19.00 12.73 1.76
N ASN A 228 -18.21 11.66 1.81
CA ASN A 228 -17.13 11.45 0.84
C ASN A 228 -17.70 11.29 -0.57
N LYS A 229 -18.81 10.58 -0.72
CA LYS A 229 -19.50 10.44 -2.00
C LYS A 229 -20.04 11.77 -2.55
N VAL A 230 -20.48 12.68 -1.68
CA VAL A 230 -20.86 14.05 -2.07
C VAL A 230 -19.65 14.81 -2.61
N ILE A 231 -18.50 14.75 -1.91
CA ILE A 231 -17.26 15.38 -2.35
C ILE A 231 -16.81 14.82 -3.70
N GLU A 232 -16.75 13.49 -3.84
CA GLU A 232 -16.40 12.81 -5.09
C GLU A 232 -17.33 13.19 -6.23
N THR A 233 -18.63 13.37 -5.96
CA THR A 233 -19.62 13.77 -6.96
C THR A 233 -19.40 15.22 -7.41
N ILE A 234 -19.06 16.14 -6.50
CA ILE A 234 -18.70 17.52 -6.85
C ILE A 234 -17.44 17.53 -7.72
N VAL A 235 -16.39 16.79 -7.32
CA VAL A 235 -15.17 16.66 -8.11
C VAL A 235 -15.46 16.05 -9.48
N LYS A 236 -16.29 15.00 -9.53
CA LYS A 236 -16.74 14.38 -10.77
C LYS A 236 -17.42 15.41 -11.68
N LEU A 237 -18.38 16.19 -11.17
CA LEU A 237 -19.09 17.21 -11.95
C LEU A 237 -18.14 18.25 -12.56
N ARG A 238 -17.05 18.58 -11.86
CA ARG A 238 -16.03 19.52 -12.33
C ARG A 238 -15.10 18.94 -13.40
N ILE A 239 -14.69 17.67 -13.28
CA ILE A 239 -13.75 17.05 -14.22
C ILE A 239 -14.44 16.45 -15.46
N ASN A 240 -15.71 16.08 -15.34
CA ASN A 240 -16.42 15.34 -16.39
C ASN A 240 -16.43 16.06 -17.75
N PRO A 241 -16.61 17.40 -17.85
CA PRO A 241 -16.58 18.10 -19.13
C PRO A 241 -15.24 17.93 -19.87
N ALA A 242 -14.10 18.05 -19.18
CA ALA A 242 -12.78 17.87 -19.78
C ALA A 242 -12.55 16.43 -20.27
N VAL A 243 -12.97 15.45 -19.46
CA VAL A 243 -12.86 14.02 -19.81
C VAL A 243 -13.73 13.66 -21.01
N LEU A 244 -14.94 14.23 -21.12
CA LEU A 244 -15.85 13.96 -22.24
C LEU A 244 -15.32 14.49 -23.58
N ILE A 245 -14.62 15.63 -23.58
CA ILE A 245 -14.03 16.20 -24.81
C ILE A 245 -12.93 15.30 -25.37
N THR A 246 -12.17 14.64 -24.51
CA THR A 246 -11.00 13.81 -24.88
C THR A 246 -11.34 12.33 -24.98
N GLN A 247 -12.59 11.95 -24.75
CA GLN A 247 -13.07 10.59 -24.83
C GLN A 247 -13.10 10.10 -26.29
N ASN A 248 -12.62 8.88 -26.53
CA ASN A 248 -12.71 8.26 -27.86
C ASN A 248 -14.18 8.08 -28.26
N VAL A 249 -14.53 8.43 -29.50
CA VAL A 249 -15.87 8.30 -30.08
C VAL A 249 -16.43 6.88 -30.04
N THR A 250 -15.56 5.86 -29.98
CA THR A 250 -15.94 4.44 -29.88
C THR A 250 -16.18 3.98 -28.43
N GLN A 251 -15.83 4.78 -27.42
CA GLN A 251 -16.09 4.44 -26.02
C GLN A 251 -17.59 4.56 -25.74
N ARG A 252 -18.26 3.41 -25.57
CA ARG A 252 -19.71 3.33 -25.30
C ARG A 252 -20.04 3.10 -23.82
N GLY A 253 -19.14 2.46 -23.07
CA GLY A 253 -19.34 2.12 -21.66
C GLY A 253 -19.25 3.35 -20.75
N PHE A 254 -20.14 3.43 -19.75
CA PHE A 254 -20.20 4.51 -18.75
C PHE A 254 -20.33 5.93 -19.34
N THR A 255 -20.83 6.05 -20.57
CA THR A 255 -21.00 7.32 -21.28
C THR A 255 -22.48 7.73 -21.28
N ALA A 256 -22.76 9.00 -21.02
CA ALA A 256 -24.14 9.50 -21.02
C ALA A 256 -24.77 9.31 -22.42
N GLY A 257 -26.01 8.83 -22.47
CA GLY A 257 -26.73 8.60 -23.73
C GLY A 257 -26.27 7.37 -24.53
N SER A 258 -25.35 6.55 -23.99
CA SER A 258 -24.86 5.33 -24.62
C SER A 258 -25.14 4.09 -23.76
N GLY A 259 -25.49 2.98 -24.40
CA GLY A 259 -25.79 1.70 -23.75
C GLY A 259 -25.15 0.49 -24.43
N PRO A 260 -25.31 -0.72 -23.87
CA PRO A 260 -24.72 -1.94 -24.43
C PRO A 260 -25.17 -2.22 -25.86
N ALA A 261 -26.42 -1.91 -26.21
CA ALA A 261 -26.95 -2.05 -27.56
C ALA A 261 -26.15 -1.20 -28.57
N ASN A 262 -25.83 0.05 -28.22
CA ASN A 262 -25.06 0.96 -29.09
C ASN A 262 -23.61 0.49 -29.31
N ALA A 263 -23.09 -0.38 -28.44
CA ALA A 263 -21.78 -1.01 -28.60
C ALA A 263 -21.86 -2.28 -29.47
N ALA A 264 -22.98 -3.00 -29.44
CA ALA A 264 -23.19 -4.20 -30.23
C ALA A 264 -23.45 -3.89 -31.72
N LEU A 265 -24.18 -2.81 -32.02
CA LEU A 265 -24.59 -2.47 -33.38
C LEU A 265 -23.42 -2.39 -34.40
N PRO A 266 -22.29 -1.70 -34.14
CA PRO A 266 -21.19 -1.65 -35.10
C PRO A 266 -20.54 -3.01 -35.35
N VAL A 267 -20.46 -3.87 -34.32
CA VAL A 267 -19.91 -5.23 -34.45
C VAL A 267 -20.83 -6.10 -35.29
N GLU A 268 -22.15 -5.95 -35.10
CA GLU A 268 -23.15 -6.66 -35.89
C GLU A 268 -23.12 -6.22 -37.36
N GLU A 269 -22.96 -4.92 -37.64
CA GLU A 269 -22.89 -4.40 -39.01
C GLU A 269 -21.64 -4.90 -39.76
N ILE A 270 -20.47 -4.85 -39.12
CA ILE A 270 -19.21 -5.37 -39.69
C ILE A 270 -19.33 -6.86 -40.00
N TYR A 271 -19.97 -7.62 -39.10
CA TYR A 271 -20.23 -9.04 -39.31
C TYR A 271 -21.14 -9.30 -40.52
N ARG A 272 -22.21 -8.50 -40.67
CA ARG A 272 -23.14 -8.62 -41.81
C ARG A 272 -22.47 -8.27 -43.13
N GLU A 273 -21.71 -7.18 -43.17
CA GLU A 273 -20.96 -6.77 -44.36
C GLU A 273 -19.93 -7.82 -44.81
N ALA A 274 -19.17 -8.38 -43.86
CA ALA A 274 -18.22 -9.46 -44.16
C ALA A 274 -18.95 -10.70 -44.72
N LYS A 275 -20.12 -11.02 -44.16
CA LYS A 275 -20.94 -12.14 -44.63
C LYS A 275 -21.50 -11.91 -46.03
N ASP A 276 -22.02 -10.71 -46.32
CA ASP A 276 -22.59 -10.37 -47.63
C ASP A 276 -21.52 -10.36 -48.74
N ASN A 277 -20.28 -10.01 -48.38
CA ASN A 277 -19.13 -9.98 -49.28
C ASN A 277 -18.34 -11.31 -49.34
N ASN A 278 -18.79 -12.38 -48.67
CA ASN A 278 -18.07 -13.65 -48.54
C ASN A 278 -16.61 -13.48 -48.05
N GLN A 279 -16.38 -12.54 -47.15
CA GLN A 279 -15.07 -12.28 -46.53
C GLN A 279 -14.94 -13.01 -45.20
N GLU A 280 -13.72 -13.45 -44.88
CA GLU A 280 -13.40 -13.97 -43.56
C GLU A 280 -13.39 -12.85 -42.52
N TYR A 281 -13.95 -13.12 -41.34
CA TYR A 281 -14.05 -12.17 -40.23
C TYR A 281 -13.57 -12.82 -38.93
N GLU A 282 -12.72 -12.10 -38.20
CA GLU A 282 -12.22 -12.51 -36.89
C GLU A 282 -12.61 -11.49 -35.81
N LEU A 283 -13.27 -11.96 -34.75
CA LEU A 283 -13.65 -11.14 -33.60
C LEU A 283 -12.73 -11.43 -32.41
N VAL A 284 -11.92 -10.45 -32.03
CA VAL A 284 -11.07 -10.53 -30.84
C VAL A 284 -11.76 -9.84 -29.66
N LEU A 285 -12.16 -10.62 -28.66
CA LEU A 285 -12.76 -10.12 -27.41
C LEU A 285 -11.69 -10.04 -26.31
N LEU A 286 -11.45 -8.83 -25.81
CA LEU A 286 -10.50 -8.56 -24.74
C LEU A 286 -11.24 -8.19 -23.45
N ASP A 287 -10.94 -8.86 -22.34
CA ASP A 287 -11.46 -8.53 -21.01
C ASP A 287 -10.30 -8.33 -20.02
N ALA A 288 -10.39 -7.25 -19.23
CA ALA A 288 -9.36 -6.89 -18.26
C ALA A 288 -9.71 -7.48 -16.89
N LYS A 289 -8.89 -8.41 -16.40
CA LYS A 289 -9.08 -9.04 -15.10
C LYS A 289 -8.96 -8.01 -13.97
N SER A 290 -10.02 -7.87 -13.17
CA SER A 290 -10.07 -6.99 -12.00
C SER A 290 -9.64 -5.55 -12.29
N ALA A 291 -10.08 -5.01 -13.44
CA ALA A 291 -9.58 -3.75 -13.98
C ALA A 291 -9.50 -2.59 -12.99
N PHE A 292 -10.49 -2.43 -12.09
CA PHE A 292 -10.51 -1.36 -11.07
C PHE A 292 -9.51 -1.57 -9.92
N ASP A 293 -9.23 -2.82 -9.56
CA ASP A 293 -8.32 -3.17 -8.46
C ASP A 293 -6.85 -3.11 -8.92
N VAL A 294 -6.61 -3.25 -10.23
CA VAL A 294 -5.27 -3.32 -10.86
C VAL A 294 -4.84 -1.97 -11.49
N VAL A 295 -5.67 -0.91 -11.41
CA VAL A 295 -5.33 0.40 -11.98
C VAL A 295 -4.11 1.00 -11.29
N ILE A 296 -3.07 1.29 -12.07
CA ILE A 296 -1.90 2.03 -11.59
C ILE A 296 -2.28 3.51 -11.50
N HIS A 297 -2.38 4.03 -10.28
CA HIS A 297 -2.86 5.40 -10.03
C HIS A 297 -2.05 6.47 -10.76
N SER A 298 -0.73 6.34 -10.86
CA SER A 298 0.07 7.31 -11.61
C SER A 298 -0.31 7.36 -13.09
N HIS A 299 -0.67 6.24 -13.69
CA HIS A 299 -1.05 6.17 -15.11
C HIS A 299 -2.40 6.84 -15.32
N LEU A 300 -3.32 6.59 -14.40
CA LEU A 300 -4.59 7.30 -14.35
C LEU A 300 -4.36 8.81 -14.22
N MET A 301 -3.49 9.26 -13.31
CA MET A 301 -3.17 10.68 -13.15
C MET A 301 -2.61 11.27 -14.44
N LYS A 302 -1.59 10.68 -15.06
CA LYS A 302 -1.06 11.20 -16.33
C LYS A 302 -2.13 11.31 -17.41
N ARG A 303 -2.99 10.29 -17.56
CA ARG A 303 -4.11 10.36 -18.53
C ARG A 303 -5.11 11.46 -18.20
N LEU A 304 -5.41 11.67 -16.92
CA LEU A 304 -6.29 12.74 -16.44
C LEU A 304 -5.72 14.13 -16.74
N TYR A 305 -4.40 14.33 -16.58
CA TYR A 305 -3.75 15.59 -16.96
C TYR A 305 -3.88 15.86 -18.46
N HIS A 306 -3.53 14.88 -19.30
CA HIS A 306 -3.64 15.02 -20.76
C HIS A 306 -5.07 15.10 -21.28
N ALA A 307 -6.06 14.68 -20.47
CA ALA A 307 -7.48 14.86 -20.78
C ALA A 307 -7.96 16.32 -20.63
N GLY A 308 -7.06 17.27 -20.33
CA GLY A 308 -7.40 18.69 -20.21
C GLY A 308 -7.99 19.07 -18.86
N ILE A 309 -7.80 18.23 -17.83
CA ILE A 309 -8.10 18.62 -16.45
C ILE A 309 -7.13 19.73 -16.08
N ASP A 310 -7.67 20.94 -15.89
CA ASP A 310 -6.86 22.11 -15.62
C ASP A 310 -5.98 21.93 -14.36
N ASP A 311 -4.94 22.75 -14.27
CA ASP A 311 -3.99 22.73 -13.16
C ASP A 311 -4.69 22.92 -11.78
N LYS A 312 -5.88 23.52 -11.72
CA LYS A 312 -6.60 23.74 -10.45
C LYS A 312 -7.26 22.45 -9.96
N HIS A 313 -7.84 21.67 -10.87
CA HIS A 313 -8.46 20.38 -10.59
C HIS A 313 -7.42 19.27 -10.36
N TRP A 314 -6.23 19.37 -10.98
CA TRP A 314 -5.09 18.49 -10.70
C TRP A 314 -4.71 18.43 -9.21
N THR A 315 -4.72 19.58 -8.53
CA THR A 315 -4.43 19.69 -7.10
C THR A 315 -5.39 18.88 -6.22
N ILE A 316 -6.68 18.82 -6.60
CA ILE A 316 -7.71 18.05 -5.89
C ILE A 316 -7.36 16.56 -5.97
N ILE A 317 -7.10 16.08 -7.18
CA ILE A 317 -6.89 14.67 -7.46
C ILE A 317 -5.57 14.19 -6.84
N GLN A 318 -4.53 15.02 -6.86
CA GLN A 318 -3.25 14.70 -6.23
C GLN A 318 -3.30 14.68 -4.71
N LYS A 319 -4.01 15.61 -4.08
CA LYS A 319 -4.07 15.66 -2.62
C LYS A 319 -4.98 14.56 -2.05
N VAL A 320 -5.98 14.11 -2.83
CA VAL A 320 -6.74 12.88 -2.57
C VAL A 320 -5.92 11.61 -2.88
N GLY A 321 -5.03 11.65 -3.88
CA GLY A 321 -4.17 10.53 -4.31
C GLY A 321 -2.83 10.36 -3.56
N LYS A 322 -2.31 11.37 -2.85
CA LYS A 322 -1.04 11.36 -2.08
C LYS A 322 -1.06 10.48 -0.81
N ILE A 323 -2.06 9.61 -0.69
CA ILE A 323 -2.24 8.66 0.41
C ILE A 323 -1.29 7.44 0.26
N SER A 324 -0.71 7.19 -0.92
CA SER A 324 0.13 6.01 -1.19
C SER A 324 1.66 6.21 -1.09
N LYS A 325 2.22 7.41 -1.26
CA LYS A 325 3.68 7.64 -1.19
C LYS A 325 4.24 7.71 0.24
N LYS A 326 3.42 8.16 1.19
CA LYS A 326 3.75 8.13 2.63
C LYS A 326 3.76 6.69 3.17
N MET A 327 3.03 5.79 2.52
CA MET A 327 2.89 4.38 2.86
C MET A 327 4.21 3.60 2.69
N LEU A 328 5.04 3.89 1.67
CA LEU A 328 6.33 3.20 1.46
C LEU A 328 7.42 3.64 2.46
N LYS A 329 7.45 4.92 2.82
CA LYS A 329 8.33 5.42 3.91
C LYS A 329 7.88 4.91 5.28
N GLN A 330 6.57 4.74 5.48
CA GLN A 330 5.99 4.10 6.67
C GLN A 330 6.20 2.57 6.70
N LEU A 331 6.22 1.90 5.54
CA LEU A 331 6.41 0.44 5.43
C LEU A 331 7.81 0.00 5.93
N MET A 332 8.83 0.82 5.64
CA MET A 332 10.21 0.58 6.10
C MET A 332 10.55 1.29 7.41
N SER A 333 9.62 2.09 7.96
CA SER A 333 9.81 2.86 9.20
C SER A 333 11.05 3.76 9.22
N LEU A 334 11.47 4.25 8.05
CA LEU A 334 12.64 5.14 7.90
C LEU A 334 12.23 6.60 8.12
N PRO A 335 13.03 7.39 8.87
CA PRO A 335 12.82 8.84 8.98
C PRO A 335 12.89 9.54 7.62
N ASN A 336 12.17 10.65 7.47
CA ASN A 336 12.17 11.40 6.21
C ASN A 336 13.54 11.95 5.80
N ASN A 337 14.49 12.03 6.74
CA ASN A 337 15.83 12.61 6.56
C ASN A 337 16.93 11.55 6.35
N THR A 338 16.60 10.27 6.10
CA THR A 338 17.61 9.24 5.81
C THR A 338 18.33 9.54 4.49
N PRO A 339 19.69 9.51 4.45
CA PRO A 339 20.44 9.76 3.22
C PRO A 339 20.16 8.73 2.11
N ASP A 340 19.98 9.19 0.88
CA ASP A 340 19.68 8.34 -0.29
C ASP A 340 20.69 7.19 -0.51
N PRO A 341 22.02 7.38 -0.36
CA PRO A 341 22.98 6.28 -0.52
C PRO A 341 22.72 5.10 0.43
N ALA A 342 22.25 5.37 1.64
CA ALA A 342 21.94 4.33 2.63
C ALA A 342 20.76 3.47 2.19
N ILE A 343 19.76 4.06 1.53
CA ILE A 343 18.60 3.34 1.01
C ILE A 343 19.04 2.36 -0.08
N HIS A 344 19.90 2.81 -1.00
CA HIS A 344 20.42 1.98 -2.09
C HIS A 344 21.28 0.83 -1.58
N ILE A 345 22.20 1.12 -0.64
CA ILE A 345 23.08 0.10 -0.04
C ILE A 345 22.27 -0.94 0.75
N LEU A 346 21.29 -0.51 1.55
CA LEU A 346 20.51 -1.42 2.40
C LEU A 346 19.57 -2.31 1.57
N THR A 347 18.91 -1.75 0.57
CA THR A 347 17.91 -2.47 -0.24
C THR A 347 18.54 -3.27 -1.39
N GLY A 348 19.77 -2.94 -1.80
CA GLY A 348 20.38 -3.50 -3.01
C GLY A 348 19.72 -2.99 -4.30
N ILE A 349 18.92 -1.92 -4.22
CA ILE A 349 18.19 -1.34 -5.36
C ILE A 349 18.99 -0.15 -5.88
N LEU A 350 19.34 -0.18 -7.16
CA LEU A 350 19.99 0.94 -7.85
C LEU A 350 19.06 2.15 -8.00
N PRO A 351 19.60 3.38 -8.08
CA PRO A 351 18.83 4.59 -8.31
C PRO A 351 17.92 4.50 -9.54
N VAL A 352 16.76 5.18 -9.49
CA VAL A 352 15.77 5.14 -10.59
C VAL A 352 16.37 5.61 -11.92
N GLU A 353 17.34 6.52 -11.87
CA GLU A 353 18.07 7.02 -13.03
C GLU A 353 18.87 5.92 -13.75
N GLU A 354 19.50 4.98 -13.02
CA GLU A 354 20.17 3.80 -13.58
C GLU A 354 19.24 2.99 -14.46
N GLN A 355 18.05 2.75 -13.91
CA GLN A 355 17.05 1.96 -14.56
C GLN A 355 16.61 2.70 -15.83
N ILE A 356 16.19 3.96 -15.75
CA ILE A 356 15.81 4.76 -16.92
C ILE A 356 16.91 4.69 -18.01
N HIS A 357 18.18 4.75 -17.64
CA HIS A 357 19.28 4.69 -18.59
C HIS A 357 19.46 3.30 -19.24
N LEU A 358 19.37 2.18 -18.50
CA LEU A 358 19.35 0.84 -19.10
C LEU A 358 18.23 0.65 -20.13
N LYS A 359 17.15 1.38 -19.91
CA LYS A 359 15.84 1.19 -20.50
C LYS A 359 15.74 2.01 -21.79
N VAL A 360 16.27 3.24 -21.76
CA VAL A 360 16.67 4.03 -22.94
C VAL A 360 17.72 3.28 -23.78
N MET A 361 18.74 2.68 -23.16
CA MET A 361 19.74 1.88 -23.87
C MET A 361 19.12 0.62 -24.50
N THR A 362 18.16 -0.03 -23.86
CA THR A 362 17.45 -1.20 -24.42
C THR A 362 16.67 -0.82 -25.68
N LEU A 363 15.99 0.34 -25.66
CA LEU A 363 15.29 0.87 -26.83
C LEU A 363 16.28 1.22 -27.96
N PHE A 364 17.41 1.84 -27.62
CA PHE A 364 18.46 2.15 -28.58
C PHE A 364 19.08 0.89 -29.19
N ILE A 365 19.38 -0.13 -28.38
CA ILE A 365 19.88 -1.43 -28.85
C ILE A 365 18.87 -2.10 -29.78
N ASN A 366 17.56 -2.01 -29.52
CA ASN A 366 16.55 -2.54 -30.44
C ASN A 366 16.64 -1.85 -31.81
N VAL A 367 16.89 -0.54 -31.86
CA VAL A 367 17.10 0.21 -33.11
C VAL A 367 18.42 -0.22 -33.78
N CYS A 368 19.49 -0.43 -33.02
CA CYS A 368 20.76 -0.94 -33.57
C CYS A 368 20.61 -2.31 -34.24
N THR A 369 19.78 -3.19 -33.68
CA THR A 369 19.57 -4.56 -34.17
C THR A 369 18.66 -4.67 -35.40
N GLN A 370 18.00 -3.58 -35.81
CA GLN A 370 17.20 -3.57 -37.02
C GLN A 370 18.08 -3.56 -38.30
N PRO A 371 17.52 -4.01 -39.45
CA PRO A 371 18.20 -3.91 -40.75
C PRO A 371 18.62 -2.47 -41.07
N ASN A 372 19.73 -2.29 -41.79
CA ASN A 372 20.24 -0.96 -42.15
C ASN A 372 19.28 -0.13 -43.02
N GLU A 373 18.37 -0.80 -43.72
CA GLU A 373 17.32 -0.18 -44.53
C GLU A 373 16.09 0.25 -43.73
N SER A 374 16.00 -0.09 -42.43
CA SER A 374 14.86 0.29 -41.61
C SER A 374 14.78 1.80 -41.42
N LEU A 375 13.55 2.32 -41.46
CA LEU A 375 13.27 3.73 -41.27
C LEU A 375 13.81 4.23 -39.91
N ASP A 376 13.66 3.43 -38.85
CA ASP A 376 14.11 3.81 -37.50
C ASP A 376 15.63 3.94 -37.40
N LYS A 377 16.39 3.06 -38.10
CA LYS A 377 17.86 3.08 -38.09
C LYS A 377 18.41 4.22 -38.93
N GLN A 378 17.78 4.54 -40.07
CA GLN A 378 18.09 5.73 -40.88
C GLN A 378 17.76 7.03 -40.13
N LEU A 379 16.62 7.08 -39.44
CA LEU A 379 16.23 8.20 -38.59
C LEU A 379 17.20 8.38 -37.42
N ALA A 380 17.60 7.29 -36.75
CA ALA A 380 18.58 7.34 -35.67
C ALA A 380 19.93 7.91 -36.14
N ARG A 381 20.48 7.43 -37.26
CA ARG A 381 21.70 7.97 -37.87
C ARG A 381 21.59 9.47 -38.15
N ARG A 382 20.49 9.89 -38.79
CA ARG A 382 20.26 11.29 -39.14
C ARG A 382 20.12 12.19 -37.90
N GLN A 383 19.39 11.74 -36.88
CA GLN A 383 19.16 12.53 -35.67
C GLN A 383 20.42 12.64 -34.79
N LEU A 384 21.25 11.60 -34.75
CA LEU A 384 22.52 11.60 -34.01
C LEU A 384 23.61 12.48 -34.66
N CYS A 385 23.58 12.64 -35.99
CA CYS A 385 24.53 13.50 -36.71
C CYS A 385 24.10 14.98 -36.78
N ILE A 386 22.80 15.28 -36.81
CA ILE A 386 22.30 16.64 -37.07
C ILE A 386 22.07 17.47 -35.80
N LYS A 387 21.62 16.87 -34.70
CA LYS A 387 21.15 17.65 -33.54
C LYS A 387 22.25 17.99 -32.54
N SER A 388 22.29 19.25 -32.12
CA SER A 388 23.14 19.75 -31.03
C SER A 388 22.72 19.19 -29.66
N ILE A 389 23.67 19.11 -28.72
CA ILE A 389 23.52 18.56 -27.35
C ILE A 389 22.34 19.18 -26.56
N ASN A 390 21.87 20.38 -26.91
CA ASN A 390 20.82 21.10 -26.18
C ASN A 390 19.37 20.81 -26.63
N SER A 391 19.10 19.81 -27.48
CA SER A 391 17.72 19.54 -27.93
C SER A 391 17.07 18.35 -27.21
N ASN A 392 15.75 18.45 -26.99
CA ASN A 392 14.93 17.50 -26.22
C ASN A 392 14.68 16.14 -26.90
N SER A 393 15.54 15.74 -27.84
CA SER A 393 15.40 14.48 -28.56
C SER A 393 15.90 13.31 -27.71
N TRP A 394 15.17 12.21 -27.70
CA TRP A 394 15.59 10.99 -26.98
C TRP A 394 16.92 10.41 -27.51
N PHE A 395 17.30 10.65 -28.78
CA PHE A 395 18.61 10.28 -29.32
C PHE A 395 19.78 11.08 -28.72
N ILE A 396 19.54 12.30 -28.24
CA ILE A 396 20.56 13.06 -27.50
C ILE A 396 20.68 12.55 -26.08
N GLN A 397 19.57 12.13 -25.47
CA GLN A 397 19.62 11.46 -24.18
C GLN A 397 20.48 10.19 -24.26
N VAL A 398 20.39 9.41 -25.35
CA VAL A 398 21.29 8.28 -25.62
C VAL A 398 22.76 8.74 -25.66
N LYS A 399 23.08 9.83 -26.38
CA LYS A 399 24.45 10.38 -26.43
C LYS A 399 24.96 10.80 -25.05
N THR A 400 24.14 11.48 -24.26
CA THR A 400 24.48 11.90 -22.89
C THR A 400 24.66 10.71 -21.96
N ILE A 401 23.82 9.67 -22.09
CA ILE A 401 23.94 8.41 -21.34
C ILE A 401 25.24 7.70 -21.72
N MET A 402 25.56 7.59 -23.00
CA MET A 402 26.77 6.91 -23.46
C MET A 402 28.05 7.61 -23.00
N LEU A 403 28.07 8.95 -22.99
CA LEU A 403 29.16 9.73 -22.41
C LEU A 403 29.23 9.58 -20.88
N LYS A 404 28.08 9.59 -20.19
CA LYS A 404 28.00 9.45 -18.73
C LYS A 404 28.54 8.12 -18.22
N TYR A 405 28.38 7.04 -19.00
CA TYR A 405 28.76 5.67 -18.63
C TYR A 405 29.99 5.14 -19.38
N ASP A 406 30.70 5.99 -20.11
CA ASP A 406 31.89 5.64 -20.89
C ASP A 406 31.65 4.45 -21.85
N LEU A 407 30.54 4.51 -22.58
CA LEU A 407 30.10 3.45 -23.51
C LEU A 407 30.56 3.67 -24.96
N GLY A 408 31.34 4.72 -25.22
CA GLY A 408 31.79 5.11 -26.56
C GLY A 408 30.77 5.91 -27.36
N ASN A 409 30.93 5.98 -28.68
CA ASN A 409 30.06 6.79 -29.55
C ASN A 409 28.77 6.05 -29.94
N ALA A 410 27.64 6.75 -29.88
CA ALA A 410 26.33 6.22 -30.29
C ALA A 410 26.30 5.81 -31.77
N SER A 411 27.03 6.51 -32.64
CA SER A 411 27.08 6.19 -34.07
C SER A 411 27.77 4.85 -34.35
N GLU A 412 28.85 4.54 -33.62
CA GLU A 412 29.56 3.26 -33.75
C GLU A 412 28.64 2.09 -33.38
N TRP A 413 27.79 2.26 -32.37
CA TRP A 413 26.82 1.24 -31.95
C TRP A 413 25.74 0.92 -33.00
N LEU A 414 25.50 1.80 -33.98
CA LEU A 414 24.58 1.53 -35.09
C LEU A 414 25.21 0.65 -36.17
N ASP A 415 26.54 0.64 -36.25
CA ASP A 415 27.31 -0.07 -37.27
C ASP A 415 27.84 -1.44 -36.77
N ILE A 416 27.80 -1.67 -35.46
CA ILE A 416 28.22 -2.92 -34.82
C ILE A 416 27.22 -4.07 -35.11
N GLN A 417 27.69 -5.15 -35.75
CA GLN A 417 26.93 -6.40 -35.95
C GLN A 417 27.03 -7.36 -34.75
N MET A 418 26.70 -6.89 -33.54
CA MET A 418 26.65 -7.75 -32.34
C MET A 418 25.20 -8.16 -32.00
N LYS A 419 25.06 -9.30 -31.32
CA LYS A 419 23.74 -9.77 -30.85
C LYS A 419 23.20 -8.85 -29.75
N LYS A 420 21.87 -8.68 -29.73
CA LYS A 420 21.13 -7.85 -28.76
C LYS A 420 21.56 -8.08 -27.31
N ASP A 421 21.73 -9.34 -26.91
CA ASP A 421 22.04 -9.71 -25.53
C ASP A 421 23.46 -9.31 -25.12
N GLU A 422 24.42 -9.32 -26.04
CA GLU A 422 25.80 -8.93 -25.78
C GLU A 422 25.92 -7.41 -25.57
N LEU A 423 25.24 -6.62 -26.41
CA LEU A 423 25.16 -5.16 -26.27
C LEU A 423 24.45 -4.76 -24.96
N LEU A 424 23.37 -5.47 -24.62
CA LEU A 424 22.63 -5.23 -23.38
C LEU A 424 23.46 -5.57 -22.14
N ASN A 425 24.23 -6.65 -22.18
CA ASN A 425 25.13 -7.03 -21.09
C ASN A 425 26.29 -6.05 -20.92
N LYS A 426 26.85 -5.53 -22.02
CA LYS A 426 27.87 -4.47 -21.99
C LYS A 426 27.33 -3.19 -21.37
N ALA A 427 26.15 -2.73 -21.80
CA ALA A 427 25.49 -1.55 -21.24
C ALA A 427 25.19 -1.72 -19.73
N LYS A 428 24.62 -2.88 -19.34
CA LYS A 428 24.34 -3.21 -17.93
C LYS A 428 25.59 -3.18 -17.05
N LYS A 429 26.70 -3.71 -17.54
CA LYS A 429 27.94 -3.79 -16.77
C LYS A 429 28.51 -2.39 -16.46
N CYS A 430 28.62 -1.52 -17.47
CA CYS A 430 29.16 -0.16 -17.30
C CYS A 430 28.24 0.71 -16.44
N ILE A 431 26.92 0.64 -16.67
CA ILE A 431 25.93 1.41 -15.92
C ILE A 431 25.91 1.01 -14.45
N ASN A 432 25.92 -0.29 -14.15
CA ASN A 432 25.99 -0.77 -12.77
C ASN A 432 27.30 -0.36 -12.08
N ALA A 433 28.44 -0.48 -12.78
CA ALA A 433 29.75 -0.12 -12.22
C ALA A 433 29.78 1.36 -11.79
N TYR A 434 29.33 2.27 -12.65
CA TYR A 434 29.23 3.70 -12.34
C TYR A 434 28.39 3.97 -11.08
N TRP A 435 27.22 3.34 -10.98
CA TRP A 435 26.31 3.59 -9.87
C TRP A 435 26.78 2.96 -8.56
N ILE A 436 27.47 1.82 -8.62
CA ILE A 436 28.13 1.24 -7.45
C ILE A 436 29.19 2.21 -6.95
N GLU A 437 30.09 2.66 -7.83
CA GLU A 437 31.16 3.61 -7.46
C GLU A 437 30.62 4.93 -6.92
N ARG A 438 29.63 5.52 -7.59
CA ARG A 438 28.99 6.77 -7.17
C ARG A 438 28.27 6.63 -5.82
N THR A 439 27.51 5.56 -5.61
CA THR A 439 26.76 5.34 -4.36
C THR A 439 27.71 5.09 -3.19
N THR A 440 28.75 4.29 -3.41
CA THR A 440 29.79 4.02 -2.42
C THR A 440 30.59 5.28 -2.07
N SER A 441 30.93 6.11 -3.07
CA SER A 441 31.63 7.38 -2.84
C SER A 441 30.78 8.40 -2.09
N LEU A 442 29.50 8.53 -2.47
CA LEU A 442 28.56 9.41 -1.76
C LEU A 442 28.33 8.94 -0.32
N ALA A 443 28.21 7.64 -0.07
CA ALA A 443 28.02 7.11 1.28
C ALA A 443 29.20 7.46 2.22
N LYS A 444 30.44 7.47 1.70
CA LYS A 444 31.64 7.84 2.47
C LYS A 444 31.68 9.31 2.89
N LEU A 445 30.95 10.20 2.21
CA LEU A 445 30.87 11.62 2.55
C LEU A 445 29.91 11.91 3.73
N TYR A 446 28.98 11.00 4.03
CA TYR A 446 28.04 11.18 5.13
C TYR A 446 28.64 10.67 6.44
N THR A 447 28.88 11.57 7.39
CA THR A 447 29.35 11.23 8.75
C THR A 447 28.41 10.26 9.46
N GLY A 448 27.09 10.37 9.23
CA GLY A 448 26.06 9.48 9.78
C GLY A 448 26.07 8.05 9.21
N LEU A 449 26.85 7.76 8.15
CA LEU A 449 26.99 6.43 7.55
C LEU A 449 28.35 5.77 7.85
N ARG A 450 29.14 6.30 8.78
CA ARG A 450 30.48 5.80 9.16
C ARG A 450 30.52 4.28 9.38
N TYR A 451 29.48 3.72 10.01
CA TYR A 451 29.44 2.30 10.36
C TYR A 451 28.79 1.41 9.28
N LEU A 452 28.11 1.97 8.27
CA LEU A 452 27.53 1.20 7.17
C LEU A 452 28.63 0.73 6.21
N ASN A 453 28.63 -0.56 5.87
CA ASN A 453 29.53 -1.08 4.85
C ASN A 453 29.03 -0.69 3.45
N SER A 454 29.59 0.38 2.88
CA SER A 454 29.28 0.81 1.51
C SER A 454 29.81 -0.13 0.43
N ASP A 455 30.79 -0.98 0.76
CA ASP A 455 31.54 -1.79 -0.21
C ASP A 455 30.90 -3.17 -0.45
N ILE A 456 29.87 -3.52 0.33
CA ILE A 456 29.04 -4.72 0.09
C ILE A 456 27.89 -4.45 -0.90
N PHE A 457 27.72 -3.20 -1.34
CA PHE A 457 26.64 -2.83 -2.23
C PHE A 457 26.73 -3.61 -3.54
N MET A 458 25.73 -4.47 -3.76
CA MET A 458 25.55 -5.24 -4.97
C MET A 458 24.11 -5.11 -5.45
N PRO A 459 23.88 -4.75 -6.72
CA PRO A 459 22.55 -4.72 -7.29
C PRO A 459 21.82 -6.05 -7.13
N GLY A 460 20.59 -6.02 -6.61
CA GLY A 460 19.74 -7.20 -6.41
C GLY A 460 20.03 -8.00 -5.13
N LYS A 461 21.02 -7.62 -4.32
CA LYS A 461 21.29 -8.27 -3.02
C LYS A 461 20.90 -7.35 -1.88
N ILE A 462 19.91 -7.79 -1.10
CA ILE A 462 19.48 -7.12 0.13
C ILE A 462 20.56 -7.25 1.20
N HIS A 463 20.80 -6.14 1.92
CA HIS A 463 21.76 -6.09 3.01
C HIS A 463 21.36 -7.04 4.16
N PRO A 464 22.31 -7.74 4.80
CA PRO A 464 22.00 -8.67 5.89
C PRO A 464 21.17 -8.09 7.03
N ILE A 465 21.28 -6.78 7.30
CA ILE A 465 20.46 -6.04 8.31
C ILE A 465 18.95 -6.06 8.01
N LEU A 466 18.56 -6.28 6.75
CA LEU A 466 17.15 -6.42 6.35
C LEU A 466 16.69 -7.87 6.23
N ARG A 467 17.60 -8.86 6.32
CA ARG A 467 17.23 -10.28 6.27
C ARG A 467 16.56 -10.68 7.59
N ILE A 468 15.32 -11.13 7.53
CA ILE A 468 14.55 -11.61 8.70
C ILE A 468 14.20 -13.07 8.45
N ASN A 469 14.80 -13.99 9.20
CA ASN A 469 14.54 -15.43 9.06
C ASN A 469 13.23 -15.87 9.77
N HIS A 470 12.71 -15.06 10.69
CA HIS A 470 11.50 -15.36 11.46
C HIS A 470 10.56 -14.15 11.52
N GLN A 471 9.32 -14.30 11.07
CA GLN A 471 8.29 -13.27 11.09
C GLN A 471 7.72 -13.05 12.50
N SER A 472 8.58 -12.79 13.49
CA SER A 472 8.10 -12.43 14.83
C SER A 472 7.68 -10.95 14.85
N PRO A 473 6.54 -10.59 15.49
CA PRO A 473 6.12 -9.19 15.61
C PRO A 473 7.15 -8.27 16.31
N ARG A 474 8.08 -8.86 17.07
CA ARG A 474 9.17 -8.14 17.75
C ARG A 474 10.28 -7.75 16.77
N ASP A 475 10.55 -8.55 15.74
CA ASP A 475 11.59 -8.26 14.74
C ASP A 475 11.22 -7.11 13.81
N SER A 476 9.91 -6.92 13.55
CA SER A 476 9.38 -5.76 12.82
C SER A 476 9.72 -4.41 13.47
N LYS A 477 9.92 -4.35 14.80
CA LYS A 477 10.31 -3.13 15.53
C LYS A 477 11.83 -3.00 15.74
N ARG A 478 12.55 -4.13 15.76
CA ARG A 478 14.02 -4.17 15.97
C ARG A 478 14.78 -3.62 14.76
N VAL A 479 14.40 -4.04 13.55
CA VAL A 479 15.09 -3.64 12.31
C VAL A 479 15.06 -2.12 12.09
N PRO A 480 13.90 -1.42 12.18
CA PRO A 480 13.86 0.04 12.04
C PRO A 480 14.69 0.78 13.09
N THR A 481 14.71 0.29 14.34
CA THR A 481 15.48 0.91 15.43
C THR A 481 16.97 0.87 15.14
N LYS A 482 17.47 -0.29 14.67
CA LYS A 482 18.87 -0.45 14.29
C LYS A 482 19.24 0.40 13.05
N ILE A 483 18.37 0.46 12.05
CA ILE A 483 18.61 1.30 10.85
C ILE A 483 18.66 2.79 11.21
N LYS A 484 17.84 3.26 12.16
CA LYS A 484 17.91 4.66 12.62
C LYS A 484 19.27 5.00 13.22
N LEU A 485 19.84 4.09 14.03
CA LEU A 485 21.18 4.27 14.59
C LEU A 485 22.26 4.19 13.49
N LEU A 486 22.12 3.27 12.53
CA LEU A 486 23.09 3.07 11.44
C LEU A 486 23.13 4.23 10.44
N THR A 487 22.00 4.92 10.27
CA THR A 487 21.86 6.06 9.37
C THR A 487 22.09 7.41 10.06
N GLY A 488 22.41 7.41 11.35
CA GLY A 488 22.56 8.64 12.15
C GLY A 488 21.26 9.41 12.36
N THR A 489 20.10 8.78 12.11
CA THR A 489 18.77 9.42 12.25
C THR A 489 18.09 9.12 13.59
N TYR A 490 18.78 8.38 14.48
CA TYR A 490 18.32 8.13 15.84
C TYR A 490 18.51 9.37 16.71
N ILE A 491 17.45 9.80 17.39
CA ILE A 491 17.46 11.03 18.20
C ILE A 491 18.10 10.75 19.56
N LEU A 492 19.40 11.07 19.66
CA LEU A 492 20.17 11.13 20.90
C LEU A 492 19.84 12.41 21.70
N GLN A 493 20.22 12.44 22.98
CA GLN A 493 19.87 13.50 23.91
C GLN A 493 20.35 14.90 23.47
N PRO A 494 21.57 15.09 22.93
CA PRO A 494 22.00 16.40 22.42
C PRO A 494 21.13 16.91 21.26
N LEU A 495 20.74 16.03 20.33
CA LEU A 495 19.81 16.37 19.24
C LEU A 495 18.40 16.64 19.77
N ARG A 496 17.99 15.93 20.80
CA ARG A 496 16.67 16.09 21.42
C ARG A 496 16.56 17.44 22.15
N TYR A 497 17.60 17.83 22.89
CA TYR A 497 17.68 19.14 23.54
C TYR A 497 17.64 20.26 22.49
N LYS A 498 18.44 20.15 21.42
CA LYS A 498 18.44 21.12 20.30
C LYS A 498 17.07 21.28 19.62
N ILE A 499 16.33 20.18 19.42
CA ILE A 499 15.07 20.20 18.67
C ILE A 499 13.87 20.55 19.56
N TYR A 500 13.80 19.98 20.77
CA TYR A 500 12.60 20.04 21.61
C TYR A 500 12.81 20.85 22.89
N LYS A 501 14.03 21.30 23.19
CA LYS A 501 14.42 21.86 24.50
C LYS A 501 14.04 20.94 25.67
N GLU A 502 14.04 19.62 25.43
CA GLU A 502 13.63 18.61 26.41
C GLU A 502 14.84 17.79 26.92
N GLY A 503 15.06 17.84 28.23
CA GLY A 503 16.04 17.04 28.98
C GLY A 503 17.28 17.83 29.37
N THR A 504 18.38 17.17 29.69
CA THR A 504 19.69 17.80 29.99
C THR A 504 20.39 18.25 28.71
N GLU A 505 21.22 19.30 28.81
CA GLU A 505 21.89 19.93 27.65
C GLU A 505 22.68 18.92 26.82
N ASP A 506 23.48 18.05 27.46
CA ASP A 506 24.25 17.01 26.76
C ASP A 506 24.31 15.63 27.46
N HIS A 507 23.91 15.53 28.74
CA HIS A 507 24.13 14.33 29.55
C HIS A 507 23.17 13.17 29.24
N CYS A 508 23.68 11.94 29.30
CA CYS A 508 22.91 10.71 29.11
C CYS A 508 21.75 10.59 30.11
N ILE A 509 20.55 10.31 29.61
CA ILE A 509 19.32 10.20 30.44
C ILE A 509 19.34 9.01 31.42
N ALA A 510 20.28 8.08 31.25
CA ALA A 510 20.36 6.85 32.04
C ALA A 510 21.41 6.93 33.15
N CYS A 511 22.60 7.47 32.85
CA CYS A 511 23.67 7.60 33.84
C CYS A 511 23.92 9.03 34.32
N GLU A 512 23.43 10.05 33.63
CA GLU A 512 23.61 11.49 33.93
C GLU A 512 25.07 11.99 34.00
N CYS A 513 26.07 11.11 33.85
CA CYS A 513 27.50 11.44 34.02
C CYS A 513 28.26 11.83 32.74
N LYS A 514 27.82 11.38 31.56
CA LYS A 514 28.55 11.54 30.27
C LYS A 514 27.62 11.98 29.14
N GLU A 515 28.16 12.60 28.10
CA GLU A 515 27.38 12.97 26.90
C GLU A 515 26.75 11.73 26.22
N GLU A 516 25.50 11.83 25.75
CA GLU A 516 24.84 10.71 25.06
C GLU A 516 25.31 10.56 23.60
N THR A 517 26.50 9.99 23.41
CA THR A 517 27.01 9.54 22.10
C THR A 517 26.58 8.10 21.81
N LEU A 518 26.74 7.65 20.55
CA LEU A 518 26.48 6.25 20.18
C LEU A 518 27.39 5.27 20.94
N GLU A 519 28.61 5.70 21.24
CA GLU A 519 29.63 4.95 21.98
C GLU A 519 29.24 4.80 23.45
N ASN A 520 28.80 5.89 24.07
CA ASN A 520 28.27 5.86 25.43
C ASN A 520 27.00 5.00 25.52
N LEU A 521 26.08 5.15 24.56
CA LEU A 521 24.82 4.40 24.53
C LEU A 521 25.06 2.87 24.43
N LEU A 522 25.93 2.45 23.50
CA LEU A 522 26.11 1.03 23.18
C LEU A 522 27.19 0.33 23.99
N ILE A 523 28.21 1.04 24.51
CA ILE A 523 29.38 0.43 25.17
C ILE A 523 29.71 1.00 26.55
N GLU A 524 29.70 2.32 26.76
CA GLU A 524 30.29 2.88 27.99
C GLU A 524 29.31 3.10 29.14
N CYS A 525 28.02 3.30 28.86
CA CYS A 525 27.07 3.65 29.90
C CYS A 525 26.82 2.45 30.84
N GLU A 526 27.18 2.62 32.12
CA GLU A 526 27.09 1.60 33.16
C GLU A 526 25.65 1.15 33.43
N ALA A 527 24.69 2.07 33.27
CA ALA A 527 23.27 1.80 33.43
C ALA A 527 22.74 0.72 32.47
N TRP A 528 23.43 0.43 31.37
CA TRP A 528 23.04 -0.59 30.40
C TRP A 528 23.79 -1.92 30.53
N ASN A 529 24.74 -2.05 31.46
CA ASN A 529 25.58 -3.26 31.61
C ASN A 529 24.75 -4.54 31.78
N TYR A 530 23.69 -4.49 32.59
CA TYR A 530 22.80 -5.62 32.83
C TYR A 530 22.09 -6.15 31.56
N LEU A 531 21.87 -5.30 30.54
CA LEU A 531 21.31 -5.70 29.24
C LEU A 531 22.39 -6.07 28.24
N ARG A 532 23.54 -5.40 28.33
CA ARG A 532 24.64 -5.43 27.36
C ARG A 532 25.50 -6.68 27.53
N ASP A 533 25.94 -6.97 28.74
CA ASP A 533 26.98 -7.96 29.02
C ASP A 533 26.61 -9.39 28.59
N PRO A 534 25.38 -9.88 28.84
CA PRO A 534 24.98 -11.24 28.39
C PRO A 534 25.00 -11.39 26.87
N ILE A 535 24.58 -10.34 26.15
CA ILE A 535 24.49 -10.36 24.68
C ILE A 535 25.88 -10.17 24.07
N LEU A 536 26.70 -9.28 24.63
CA LEU A 536 28.09 -9.11 24.19
C LEU A 536 28.92 -10.37 24.42
N GLN A 537 28.76 -11.07 25.54
CA GLN A 537 29.42 -12.36 25.73
C GLN A 537 28.97 -13.40 24.70
N THR A 538 27.68 -13.44 24.38
CA THR A 538 27.17 -14.32 23.32
C THR A 538 27.80 -13.99 21.96
N ILE A 539 27.88 -12.71 21.59
CA ILE A 539 28.51 -12.26 20.33
C ILE A 539 30.01 -12.58 20.33
N LYS A 540 30.72 -12.33 21.44
CA LYS A 540 32.14 -12.67 21.58
C LYS A 540 32.38 -14.17 21.40
N ASN A 541 31.57 -15.02 22.04
CA ASN A 541 31.65 -16.46 21.91
C ASN A 541 31.40 -16.92 20.48
N LEU A 542 30.41 -16.34 19.78
CA LEU A 542 30.14 -16.64 18.37
C LEU A 542 31.30 -16.25 17.45
N LEU A 543 31.97 -15.12 17.72
CA LEU A 543 33.12 -14.65 16.95
C LEU A 543 34.38 -15.49 17.20
N THR A 544 34.60 -15.96 18.42
CA THR A 544 35.78 -16.79 18.76
C THR A 544 35.64 -18.24 18.29
N THR A 545 34.45 -18.84 18.41
CA THR A 545 34.22 -20.23 17.99
C THR A 545 34.09 -20.39 16.48
N ASN A 546 33.48 -19.43 15.79
CA ASN A 546 33.12 -19.58 14.37
C ASN A 546 33.75 -18.52 13.43
N GLY A 547 34.35 -17.45 13.96
CA GLY A 547 34.73 -16.25 13.20
C GLY A 547 36.23 -15.96 13.07
N ASN A 548 37.12 -16.83 13.57
CA ASN A 548 38.58 -16.61 13.58
C ASN A 548 39.04 -15.27 14.21
N VAL A 549 38.22 -14.64 15.06
CA VAL A 549 38.55 -13.37 15.74
C VAL A 549 39.09 -13.68 17.14
N ARG A 550 40.27 -13.16 17.50
CA ARG A 550 40.80 -13.27 18.88
C ARG A 550 40.16 -12.21 19.77
N VAL A 551 39.92 -12.54 21.03
CA VAL A 551 39.26 -11.64 22.00
C VAL A 551 40.07 -10.35 22.22
N GLU A 552 41.39 -10.45 22.13
CA GLU A 552 42.36 -9.35 22.29
C GLU A 552 42.25 -8.30 21.18
N ASP A 553 41.71 -8.66 20.01
CA ASP A 553 41.56 -7.76 18.86
C ASP A 553 40.27 -6.90 18.94
N LEU A 554 39.37 -7.17 19.88
CA LEU A 554 38.08 -6.47 19.99
C LEU A 554 38.19 -5.15 20.75
N THR A 555 38.67 -4.11 20.07
CA THR A 555 38.62 -2.73 20.58
C THR A 555 37.17 -2.22 20.73
N CYS A 556 36.97 -1.12 21.47
CA CYS A 556 35.66 -0.49 21.61
C CYS A 556 35.06 -0.11 20.24
N GLU A 557 35.85 0.49 19.35
CA GLU A 557 35.42 0.87 18.00
C GLU A 557 35.02 -0.35 17.15
N MET A 558 35.80 -1.44 17.23
CA MET A 558 35.47 -2.68 16.53
C MET A 558 34.20 -3.32 17.08
N THR A 559 33.96 -3.24 18.39
CA THR A 559 32.72 -3.74 19.00
C THR A 559 31.50 -2.96 18.50
N ILE A 560 31.59 -1.63 18.36
CA ILE A 560 30.52 -0.82 17.77
C ILE A 560 30.31 -1.20 16.30
N GLN A 561 31.40 -1.37 15.55
CA GLN A 561 31.31 -1.77 14.15
C GLN A 561 30.61 -3.12 14.00
N VAL A 562 30.90 -4.12 14.84
CA VAL A 562 30.21 -5.42 14.87
C VAL A 562 28.72 -5.26 15.19
N LEU A 563 28.39 -4.44 16.20
CA LEU A 563 27.02 -4.21 16.63
C LEU A 563 26.19 -3.48 15.56
N MET A 564 26.80 -2.55 14.84
CA MET A 564 26.14 -1.72 13.84
C MET A 564 26.06 -2.41 12.48
N ASP A 565 27.18 -2.92 11.98
CA ASP A 565 27.26 -3.65 10.71
C ASP A 565 28.49 -4.58 10.66
N ILE A 566 28.24 -5.85 10.96
CA ILE A 566 29.26 -6.91 10.91
C ILE A 566 29.82 -7.13 9.50
N THR A 567 29.10 -6.74 8.45
CA THR A 567 29.56 -7.02 7.09
C THR A 567 30.84 -6.29 6.73
N LYS A 568 31.16 -5.17 7.41
CA LYS A 568 32.37 -4.39 7.18
C LYS A 568 33.65 -5.16 7.54
N ILE A 569 33.56 -6.06 8.51
CA ILE A 569 34.68 -6.91 8.95
C ILE A 569 34.64 -8.31 8.32
N GLN A 570 33.61 -8.62 7.53
CA GLN A 570 33.40 -9.93 6.92
C GLN A 570 34.60 -10.39 6.08
N LYS A 571 35.14 -9.49 5.22
CA LYS A 571 36.27 -9.81 4.35
C LYS A 571 37.58 -9.99 5.12
N ILE A 572 37.75 -9.24 6.22
CA ILE A 572 38.96 -9.24 7.04
C ILE A 572 39.10 -10.57 7.80
N TYR A 573 38.00 -11.04 8.40
CA TYR A 573 38.01 -12.24 9.25
C TYR A 573 37.36 -13.49 8.61
N ARG A 574 37.02 -13.43 7.31
CA ARG A 574 36.40 -14.54 6.56
C ARG A 574 35.13 -15.12 7.22
N ILE A 575 34.27 -14.23 7.70
CA ILE A 575 33.04 -14.58 8.42
C ILE A 575 32.00 -15.18 7.46
N THR A 576 31.40 -16.32 7.84
CA THR A 576 30.36 -17.00 7.04
C THR A 576 29.02 -16.24 7.06
N SER A 577 28.19 -16.43 6.03
CA SER A 577 26.87 -15.78 5.93
C SER A 577 25.89 -16.20 7.04
N ASP A 578 26.05 -17.41 7.58
CA ASP A 578 25.22 -17.91 8.69
C ASP A 578 25.61 -17.20 9.99
N LEU A 579 26.92 -17.09 10.26
CA LEU A 579 27.44 -16.35 11.42
C LEU A 579 27.04 -14.87 11.40
N ILE A 580 27.01 -14.24 10.22
CA ILE A 580 26.48 -12.88 10.04
C ILE A 580 25.02 -12.80 10.49
N SER A 581 24.19 -13.77 10.09
CA SER A 581 22.76 -13.77 10.42
C SER A 581 22.54 -13.95 11.93
N GLN A 582 23.33 -14.81 12.58
CA GLN A 582 23.28 -15.05 14.02
C GLN A 582 23.70 -13.81 14.83
N ILE A 583 24.80 -13.15 14.45
CA ILE A 583 25.27 -11.94 15.14
C ILE A 583 24.35 -10.75 14.87
N GLU A 584 23.81 -10.66 13.65
CA GLU A 584 22.84 -9.64 13.28
C GLU A 584 21.54 -9.77 14.11
N PHE A 585 21.11 -11.00 14.40
CA PHE A 585 19.99 -11.25 15.32
C PHE A 585 20.28 -10.74 16.74
N GLN A 586 21.46 -11.07 17.30
CA GLN A 586 21.83 -10.65 18.66
C GLN A 586 22.02 -9.13 18.77
N SER A 587 22.65 -8.50 17.78
CA SER A 587 22.85 -7.05 17.76
C SER A 587 21.54 -6.27 17.63
N ARG A 588 20.61 -6.70 16.76
CA ARG A 588 19.25 -6.13 16.68
C ARG A 588 18.50 -6.23 18.00
N ARG A 589 18.66 -7.35 18.72
CA ARG A 589 18.06 -7.57 20.04
C ARG A 589 18.63 -6.59 21.06
N LEU A 590 19.95 -6.45 21.15
CA LEU A 590 20.62 -5.54 22.09
C LEU A 590 20.18 -4.08 21.87
N VAL A 591 20.28 -3.61 20.62
CA VAL A 591 19.92 -2.24 20.24
C VAL A 591 18.48 -1.91 20.62
N PHE A 592 17.55 -2.85 20.40
CA PHE A 592 16.15 -2.65 20.72
C PHE A 592 15.86 -2.68 22.23
N LEU A 593 16.58 -3.49 23.01
CA LEU A 593 16.45 -3.51 24.47
C LEU A 593 16.91 -2.18 25.08
N ILE A 594 18.05 -1.67 24.63
CA ILE A 594 18.56 -0.35 25.05
C ILE A 594 17.57 0.75 24.63
N HIS A 595 17.07 0.71 23.40
CA HIS A 595 16.07 1.68 22.92
C HIS A 595 14.80 1.69 23.80
N ASN A 596 14.23 0.54 24.12
CA ASN A 596 13.02 0.45 24.94
C ASN A 596 13.27 0.97 26.36
N ALA A 597 14.38 0.57 26.97
CA ALA A 597 14.70 0.99 28.33
C ALA A 597 14.94 2.51 28.39
N ARG A 598 15.66 3.07 27.40
CA ARG A 598 15.82 4.52 27.22
C ARG A 598 14.47 5.22 27.02
N TYR A 599 13.62 4.68 26.15
CA TYR A 599 12.29 5.25 25.88
C TYR A 599 11.42 5.35 27.15
N GLN A 600 11.50 4.36 28.05
CA GLN A 600 10.80 4.42 29.33
C GLN A 600 11.31 5.55 30.25
N LEU A 601 12.63 5.78 30.29
CA LEU A 601 13.22 6.91 31.04
C LEU A 601 12.77 8.25 30.46
N VAL A 602 12.78 8.36 29.13
CA VAL A 602 12.29 9.54 28.40
C VAL A 602 10.84 9.87 28.73
N MET A 603 9.96 8.85 28.76
CA MET A 603 8.54 9.03 29.07
C MET A 603 8.32 9.42 30.54
N LYS A 604 9.14 8.89 31.46
CA LYS A 604 9.11 9.27 32.88
C LYS A 604 9.54 10.72 33.10
N ASP A 605 10.58 11.20 32.40
CA ASP A 605 11.00 12.61 32.48
C ASP A 605 9.90 13.56 31.97
N GLN A 606 9.27 13.23 30.84
CA GLN A 606 8.15 14.01 30.30
C GLN A 606 6.94 14.02 31.24
N ALA A 607 6.64 12.90 31.92
CA ALA A 607 5.55 12.83 32.89
C ALA A 607 5.83 13.67 34.13
N LYS A 608 7.07 13.67 34.65
CA LYS A 608 7.48 14.52 35.78
C LYS A 608 7.35 16.01 35.46
N LYS A 609 7.76 16.43 34.25
CA LYS A 609 7.66 17.83 33.80
C LYS A 609 6.24 18.32 33.46
N LYS A 610 5.28 17.41 33.25
CA LYS A 610 3.86 17.76 33.11
C LYS A 610 3.13 17.88 34.45
N ALA A 611 3.72 17.31 35.50
CA ALA A 611 3.15 17.29 36.85
C ALA A 611 3.74 18.40 37.75
N ALA A 612 4.96 18.84 37.46
CA ALA A 612 5.54 20.10 37.93
C ALA A 612 5.04 21.26 37.06
#